data_AF-A0A3M0Y1M1-F1
#
_entry.id   AF-A0A3M0Y1M1-F1
#
_cell.length_a   1.000
_cell.length_b   1.000
_cell.length_c   1.000
_cell.angle_alpha   90.00
_cell.angle_beta   90.00
_cell.angle_gamma   90.00
#
_symmetry.space_group_name_H-M   'P 1'
#
loop_
_entity.id
_entity.type
_entity.pdbx_description
1 polymer ?
#
loop_
_entity_poly.entity_id
_entity_poly.type
_entity_poly.pdbx_seq_one_letter_code
_entity_poly.pdbx_strand_id
1 'polypeptide(L)'
;MPRPHRTALAVLSTLLLGSAPASSPAHGQAERVCGVLVMAHGGDAAWNRVVERTVEPLRSRWPIEIAWGMADPDAMEQALDRLAGMGVRDVAVVRLFVSGESFLERTKQILGLAPLPEGASHAGPEATDSHDTNHARQRRDDPMRHHFKPVRRVRFDGVVRLSEQGLADWPLVGRILA
;
A
#
# COMPACT_ATOMS: atom_id res chain seq x y z
N MET A 1 89.90 15.64 -36.91
CA MET A 1 89.42 15.07 -38.20
C MET A 1 87.90 14.84 -38.11
N PRO A 2 87.18 14.86 -39.25
CA PRO A 2 85.84 15.46 -39.43
C PRO A 2 84.62 14.60 -39.04
N ARG A 3 83.45 15.27 -38.94
CA ARG A 3 82.08 14.74 -38.71
C ARG A 3 81.63 13.75 -39.81
N PRO A 4 80.55 12.96 -39.64
CA PRO A 4 79.22 13.49 -39.98
C PRO A 4 78.03 13.02 -39.11
N HIS A 5 76.99 13.84 -39.21
CA HIS A 5 75.65 13.76 -38.62
C HIS A 5 74.77 12.68 -39.25
N ARG A 6 73.80 12.14 -38.49
CA ARG A 6 72.47 11.70 -38.98
C ARG A 6 71.43 11.89 -37.85
N THR A 7 70.58 12.92 -37.87
CA THR A 7 69.13 12.87 -38.22
C THR A 7 68.40 11.69 -37.58
N ALA A 8 67.68 11.88 -36.46
CA ALA A 8 66.30 12.37 -36.35
C ALA A 8 65.27 11.22 -36.39
N LEU A 9 64.54 11.00 -35.29
CA LEU A 9 63.09 10.75 -35.33
C LEU A 9 62.48 10.89 -33.93
N ALA A 10 61.60 11.87 -33.78
CA ALA A 10 60.69 11.97 -32.66
C ALA A 10 59.54 10.98 -32.88
N VAL A 11 59.20 10.18 -31.87
CA VAL A 11 57.95 9.42 -31.84
C VAL A 11 57.08 10.01 -30.73
N LEU A 12 56.15 10.87 -31.15
CA LEU A 12 55.11 11.45 -30.32
C LEU A 12 54.05 10.36 -30.12
N SER A 13 54.06 9.70 -28.95
CA SER A 13 53.04 8.72 -28.59
C SER A 13 51.80 9.43 -28.07
N THR A 14 50.74 9.48 -28.87
CA THR A 14 49.41 9.92 -28.48
C THR A 14 48.75 8.84 -27.62
N LEU A 15 48.64 9.07 -26.30
CA LEU A 15 47.79 8.26 -25.42
C LEU A 15 46.32 8.57 -25.73
N LEU A 16 45.63 7.65 -26.40
CA LEU A 16 44.17 7.63 -26.49
C LEU A 16 43.61 7.05 -25.18
N LEU A 17 43.17 7.91 -24.26
CA LEU A 17 42.30 7.50 -23.15
C LEU A 17 40.95 7.09 -23.74
N GLY A 18 40.76 5.79 -23.97
CA GLY A 18 39.46 5.22 -24.26
C GLY A 18 38.57 5.32 -23.02
N SER A 19 37.56 6.19 -23.08
CA SER A 19 36.49 6.23 -22.08
C SER A 19 35.54 5.06 -22.35
N ALA A 20 35.64 4.00 -21.55
CA ALA A 20 34.68 2.90 -21.61
C ALA A 20 33.35 3.37 -21.00
N PRO A 21 32.19 3.16 -21.64
CA PRO A 21 30.92 3.41 -21.01
C PRO A 21 30.75 2.39 -19.87
N ALA A 22 30.66 2.86 -18.63
CA ALA A 22 30.22 2.05 -17.51
C ALA A 22 28.78 1.61 -17.78
N SER A 23 28.60 0.36 -18.22
CA SER A 23 27.30 -0.27 -18.27
C SER A 23 26.84 -0.50 -16.84
N SER A 24 25.99 0.38 -16.33
CA SER A 24 25.23 0.12 -15.10
C SER A 24 24.48 -1.20 -15.26
N PRO A 25 24.49 -2.11 -14.26
CA PRO A 25 23.66 -3.28 -14.32
C PRO A 25 22.20 -2.80 -14.36
N ALA A 26 21.54 -3.05 -15.48
CA ALA A 26 20.10 -3.00 -15.55
C ALA A 26 19.59 -4.08 -14.60
N HIS A 27 19.32 -3.70 -13.35
CA HIS A 27 18.50 -4.51 -12.47
C HIS A 27 17.19 -4.69 -13.21
N GLY A 28 16.95 -5.90 -13.72
CA GLY A 28 15.70 -6.27 -14.33
C GLY A 28 14.60 -5.96 -13.34
N GLN A 29 13.93 -4.81 -13.53
CA GLN A 29 12.64 -4.55 -12.94
C GLN A 29 11.71 -5.53 -13.64
N ALA A 30 11.65 -6.77 -13.12
CA ALA A 30 10.46 -7.57 -13.30
C ALA A 30 9.30 -6.63 -12.95
N GLU A 31 8.43 -6.37 -13.92
CA GLU A 31 7.34 -5.42 -13.81
C GLU A 31 6.58 -5.77 -12.53
N ARG A 32 6.79 -4.97 -11.47
CA ARG A 32 6.22 -5.29 -10.15
C ARG A 32 4.72 -5.15 -10.32
N VAL A 33 4.02 -6.28 -10.26
CA VAL A 33 2.56 -6.31 -10.34
C VAL A 33 2.02 -5.50 -9.16
N CYS A 34 1.52 -4.31 -9.47
CA CYS A 34 0.87 -3.43 -8.51
C CYS A 34 -0.57 -3.89 -8.31
N GLY A 35 -0.91 -4.29 -7.08
CA GLY A 35 -2.28 -4.58 -6.69
C GLY A 35 -2.96 -3.37 -6.08
N VAL A 36 -4.28 -3.40 -6.03
CA VAL A 36 -5.10 -2.33 -5.46
C VAL A 36 -5.95 -2.88 -4.33
N LEU A 37 -5.82 -2.30 -3.14
CA LEU A 37 -6.73 -2.52 -2.03
C LEU A 37 -7.74 -1.37 -1.98
N VAL A 38 -9.00 -1.64 -2.29
CA VAL A 38 -10.09 -0.67 -2.14
C VAL A 38 -10.69 -0.82 -0.75
N MET A 39 -10.66 0.25 0.04
CA MET A 39 -11.34 0.31 1.33
C MET A 39 -12.68 1.00 1.15
N ALA A 40 -13.77 0.33 1.51
CA ALA A 40 -15.11 0.88 1.43
C ALA A 40 -15.87 0.64 2.73
N HIS A 41 -16.72 1.60 3.12
CA HIS A 41 -17.48 1.49 4.38
C HIS A 41 -18.27 0.18 4.49
N GLY A 42 -18.79 -0.30 3.36
CA GLY A 42 -19.83 -1.32 3.34
C GLY A 42 -21.18 -0.73 3.77
N GLY A 43 -22.26 -1.43 3.44
CA GLY A 43 -23.62 -1.04 3.74
C GLY A 43 -24.55 -2.21 3.47
N ASP A 44 -25.76 -1.93 3.01
CA ASP A 44 -26.66 -2.98 2.52
C ASP A 44 -26.13 -3.65 1.25
N ALA A 45 -26.78 -4.75 0.86
CA ALA A 45 -26.39 -5.51 -0.32
C ALA A 45 -26.50 -4.72 -1.63
N ALA A 46 -27.38 -3.70 -1.70
CA ALA A 46 -27.51 -2.89 -2.90
C ALA A 46 -26.31 -1.93 -3.03
N TRP A 47 -25.92 -1.28 -1.94
CA TRP A 47 -24.75 -0.43 -1.87
C TRP A 47 -23.46 -1.20 -2.18
N ASN A 48 -23.25 -2.36 -1.55
CA ASN A 48 -22.04 -3.15 -1.76
C ASN A 48 -21.91 -3.58 -3.23
N ARG A 49 -23.01 -3.98 -3.88
CA ARG A 49 -23.03 -4.31 -5.31
C ARG A 49 -22.67 -3.13 -6.20
N VAL A 50 -23.01 -1.90 -5.82
CA VAL A 50 -22.60 -0.70 -6.58
C VAL A 50 -21.09 -0.56 -6.55
N VAL A 51 -20.47 -0.67 -5.37
CA VAL A 51 -19.01 -0.59 -5.21
C VAL A 51 -18.32 -1.70 -6.00
N GLU A 52 -18.79 -2.95 -5.91
CA GLU A 52 -18.27 -4.09 -6.69
C GLU A 52 -18.33 -3.82 -8.20
N ARG A 53 -19.49 -3.39 -8.70
CA ARG A 53 -19.66 -3.05 -10.13
C ARG A 53 -18.77 -1.91 -10.59
N THR A 54 -18.47 -0.94 -9.72
CA THR A 54 -17.58 0.17 -10.05
C THR A 54 -16.14 -0.30 -10.23
N VAL A 55 -15.68 -1.28 -9.45
CA VAL A 55 -14.30 -1.77 -9.55
C VAL A 55 -14.12 -2.88 -10.60
N GLU A 56 -15.20 -3.60 -10.96
CA GLU A 56 -15.14 -4.77 -11.84
C GLU A 56 -14.38 -4.53 -13.16
N PRO A 57 -14.62 -3.45 -13.93
CA PRO A 57 -13.90 -3.22 -15.18
C PRO A 57 -12.38 -3.08 -15.02
N LEU A 58 -11.94 -2.64 -13.84
CA LEU A 58 -10.52 -2.39 -13.53
C LEU A 58 -9.74 -3.67 -13.21
N ARG A 59 -10.45 -4.76 -12.86
CA ARG A 59 -9.83 -6.06 -12.54
C ARG A 59 -9.09 -6.70 -13.71
N SER A 60 -9.44 -6.31 -14.94
CA SER A 60 -8.72 -6.72 -16.15
C SER A 60 -7.29 -6.17 -16.23
N ARG A 61 -7.00 -5.09 -15.49
CA ARG A 61 -5.72 -4.38 -15.53
C ARG A 61 -4.89 -4.55 -14.26
N TRP A 62 -5.54 -4.65 -13.10
CA TRP A 62 -4.87 -4.77 -11.80
C TRP A 62 -5.52 -5.87 -10.97
N PRO A 63 -4.77 -6.62 -10.15
CA PRO A 63 -5.34 -7.40 -9.06
C PRO A 63 -5.99 -6.44 -8.05
N ILE A 64 -7.30 -6.56 -7.81
CA ILE A 64 -8.03 -5.68 -6.91
C ILE A 64 -8.69 -6.49 -5.80
N GLU A 65 -8.58 -6.04 -4.56
CA GLU A 65 -9.33 -6.59 -3.44
C GLU A 65 -10.10 -5.48 -2.74
N ILE A 66 -11.27 -5.82 -2.20
CA ILE A 66 -12.08 -4.89 -1.42
C ILE A 66 -12.01 -5.31 0.05
N ALA A 67 -11.63 -4.37 0.92
CA ALA A 67 -11.80 -4.49 2.36
C ALA A 67 -13.01 -3.66 2.80
N TRP A 68 -14.04 -4.36 3.26
CA TRP A 68 -15.25 -3.74 3.79
C TRP A 68 -15.04 -3.32 5.24
N GLY A 69 -15.60 -2.16 5.60
CA GLY A 69 -15.60 -1.64 6.94
C GLY A 69 -14.79 -0.36 7.10
N MET A 70 -14.91 0.21 8.28
CA MET A 70 -14.32 1.49 8.67
C MET A 70 -12.86 1.35 9.12
N ALA A 71 -11.99 0.87 8.21
CA ALA A 71 -10.63 0.41 8.53
C ALA A 71 -10.64 -0.71 9.59
N ASP A 72 -11.28 -1.83 9.23
CA ASP A 72 -11.25 -3.08 9.99
C ASP A 72 -9.94 -3.83 9.69
N PRO A 73 -9.09 -4.10 10.70
CA PRO A 73 -7.78 -4.70 10.46
C PRO A 73 -7.87 -6.13 9.91
N ASP A 74 -8.89 -6.91 10.27
CA ASP A 74 -9.02 -8.28 9.79
C ASP A 74 -9.47 -8.31 8.32
N ALA A 75 -10.42 -7.45 7.95
CA ALA A 75 -10.84 -7.31 6.56
C ALA A 75 -9.69 -6.82 5.67
N MET A 76 -8.87 -5.88 6.16
CA MET A 76 -7.69 -5.40 5.46
C MET A 76 -6.62 -6.48 5.32
N GLU A 77 -6.32 -7.23 6.38
CA GLU A 77 -5.34 -8.33 6.34
C GLU A 77 -5.78 -9.43 5.37
N GLN A 78 -7.04 -9.86 5.44
CA GLN A 78 -7.57 -10.87 4.51
C GLN A 78 -7.49 -10.43 3.04
N ALA A 79 -7.72 -9.15 2.76
CA ALA A 79 -7.60 -8.60 1.40
C ALA A 79 -6.13 -8.55 0.95
N LEU A 80 -5.21 -8.17 1.84
CA LEU A 80 -3.77 -8.18 1.57
C LEU A 80 -3.23 -9.60 1.39
N ASP A 81 -3.73 -10.58 2.14
CA ASP A 81 -3.38 -12.00 1.98
C ASP A 81 -3.82 -12.54 0.62
N ARG A 82 -5.01 -12.17 0.13
CA ARG A 82 -5.46 -12.54 -1.22
C ARG A 82 -4.60 -11.89 -2.30
N LEU A 83 -4.25 -10.61 -2.16
CA LEU A 83 -3.29 -9.93 -3.06
C LEU A 83 -1.92 -10.63 -3.03
N ALA A 84 -1.40 -10.94 -1.86
CA ALA A 84 -0.12 -11.65 -1.70
C ALA A 84 -0.14 -13.04 -2.33
N GLY A 85 -1.27 -13.77 -2.21
CA GLY A 85 -1.49 -15.05 -2.87
C GLY A 85 -1.45 -14.98 -4.40
N MET A 86 -1.71 -13.80 -4.98
CA MET A 86 -1.55 -13.53 -6.41
C MET A 86 -0.13 -13.05 -6.79
N GLY A 87 0.83 -13.08 -5.85
CA GLY A 87 2.20 -12.63 -6.06
C GLY A 87 2.39 -11.11 -5.95
N VAL A 88 1.37 -10.37 -5.52
CA VAL A 88 1.46 -8.90 -5.36
C VAL A 88 2.33 -8.56 -4.16
N ARG A 89 3.34 -7.72 -4.37
CA ARG A 89 4.25 -7.20 -3.32
C ARG A 89 4.29 -5.66 -3.25
N ASP A 90 3.43 -5.03 -4.02
CA ASP A 90 3.30 -3.58 -4.15
C ASP A 90 1.81 -3.25 -4.22
N VAL A 91 1.28 -2.56 -3.22
CA VAL A 91 -0.17 -2.33 -3.08
C VAL A 91 -0.48 -0.85 -2.96
N ALA A 92 -1.34 -0.37 -3.85
CA ALA A 92 -1.99 0.93 -3.71
C ALA A 92 -3.30 0.77 -2.91
N VAL A 93 -3.41 1.48 -1.78
CA VAL A 93 -4.60 1.51 -0.94
C VAL A 93 -5.44 2.72 -1.30
N VAL A 94 -6.62 2.46 -1.87
CA VAL A 94 -7.59 3.47 -2.29
C VAL A 94 -8.72 3.51 -1.27
N ARG A 95 -8.88 4.64 -0.60
CA ARG A 95 -9.94 4.85 0.39
C ARG A 95 -11.18 5.44 -0.27
N LEU A 96 -12.19 4.61 -0.49
CA LEU A 96 -13.48 5.02 -1.04
C LEU A 96 -14.35 5.67 0.06
N PHE A 97 -13.90 6.83 0.53
CA PHE A 97 -14.62 7.67 1.49
C PHE A 97 -14.77 9.09 0.94
N VAL A 98 -15.83 9.78 1.36
CA VAL A 98 -16.13 11.14 0.87
C VAL A 98 -15.04 12.12 1.30
N SER A 99 -14.69 12.15 2.59
CA SER A 99 -13.64 13.03 3.13
C SER A 99 -12.30 12.29 3.26
N GLY A 100 -11.20 13.00 2.99
CA GLY A 100 -9.85 12.48 3.11
C GLY A 100 -9.47 12.12 4.56
N GLU A 101 -10.10 12.71 5.55
CA GLU A 101 -9.85 12.46 6.98
C GLU A 101 -10.46 11.13 7.44
N SER A 102 -11.46 10.62 6.71
CA SER A 102 -12.22 9.42 7.09
C SER A 102 -11.32 8.20 7.25
N PHE A 103 -11.13 7.80 8.51
CA PHE A 103 -10.28 6.67 8.93
C PHE A 103 -8.81 6.77 8.50
N LEU A 104 -8.30 7.94 8.13
CA LEU A 104 -6.94 8.11 7.63
C LEU A 104 -5.89 7.64 8.64
N GLU A 105 -5.93 8.20 9.84
CA GLU A 105 -4.95 7.92 10.89
C GLU A 105 -5.01 6.44 11.31
N ARG A 106 -6.22 5.93 11.54
CA ARG A 106 -6.45 4.51 11.83
C ARG A 106 -5.88 3.60 10.73
N THR A 107 -6.08 3.96 9.46
CA THR A 107 -5.54 3.21 8.32
C THR A 107 -4.02 3.24 8.31
N LYS A 108 -3.40 4.40 8.56
CA LYS A 108 -1.93 4.54 8.67
C LYS A 108 -1.38 3.63 9.78
N GLN A 109 -2.03 3.59 10.93
CA GLN A 109 -1.65 2.74 12.06
C GLN A 109 -1.73 1.24 11.71
N ILE A 110 -2.86 0.83 11.12
CA ILE A 110 -3.09 -0.56 10.70
C ILE A 110 -2.06 -1.01 9.66
N LEU A 111 -1.74 -0.16 8.68
CA LEU A 111 -0.74 -0.44 7.64
C LEU A 111 0.71 -0.26 8.11
N GLY A 112 0.94 0.16 9.35
CA GLY A 112 2.28 0.42 9.87
C GLY A 112 2.96 1.67 9.33
N LEU A 113 2.21 2.59 8.71
CA LEU A 113 2.66 3.90 8.26
C LEU A 113 2.67 4.95 9.38
N ALA A 114 2.03 4.65 10.51
CA ALA A 114 2.07 5.43 11.74
C ALA A 114 2.27 4.51 12.96
N PRO A 115 2.80 5.03 14.09
CA PRO A 115 2.88 4.30 15.35
C PRO A 115 1.48 3.89 15.82
N LEU A 116 1.35 2.70 16.40
CA LEU A 116 0.13 2.30 17.09
C LEU A 116 -0.07 3.17 18.35
N PRO A 117 -1.33 3.47 18.75
CA PRO A 117 -1.58 4.15 20.01
C PRO A 117 -1.11 3.29 21.19
N GLU A 118 -0.74 3.93 22.30
CA GLU A 118 -0.32 3.23 23.52
C GLU A 118 -1.40 2.23 23.97
N GLY A 119 -0.99 1.02 24.31
CA GLY A 119 -1.90 -0.07 24.71
C GLY A 119 -2.56 -0.84 23.57
N ALA A 120 -2.30 -0.50 22.30
CA ALA A 120 -2.72 -1.31 21.17
C ALA A 120 -1.86 -2.59 21.06
N SER A 121 -2.51 -3.75 20.97
CA SER A 121 -1.86 -5.06 20.90
C SER A 121 -0.92 -5.14 19.70
N HIS A 122 0.34 -5.50 19.94
CA HIS A 122 1.34 -5.77 18.90
C HIS A 122 1.28 -7.22 18.37
N ALA A 123 0.47 -8.07 18.99
CA ALA A 123 0.29 -9.46 18.62
C ALA A 123 -0.78 -9.59 17.53
N GLY A 124 -0.52 -10.40 16.50
CA GLY A 124 -1.55 -10.87 15.58
C GLY A 124 -2.57 -11.76 16.31
N PRO A 125 -3.49 -12.43 15.60
CA PRO A 125 -4.59 -13.14 16.25
C PRO A 125 -4.04 -14.37 17.00
N GLU A 126 -3.67 -14.19 18.26
CA GLU A 126 -3.64 -15.27 19.23
C GLU A 126 -5.08 -15.57 19.60
N ALA A 127 -5.48 -16.82 19.42
CA ALA A 127 -6.73 -17.34 19.92
C ALA A 127 -6.77 -17.16 21.44
N THR A 128 -7.45 -16.12 21.92
CA THR A 128 -7.80 -15.99 23.33
C THR A 128 -9.02 -16.86 23.59
N ASP A 129 -8.76 -18.14 23.75
CA ASP A 129 -9.63 -19.04 24.51
C ASP A 129 -9.18 -18.91 25.97
N SER A 130 -9.91 -18.14 26.79
CA SER A 130 -9.78 -18.13 28.25
C SER A 130 -10.83 -17.24 28.91
N HIS A 131 -11.63 -17.90 29.75
CA HIS A 131 -12.48 -17.39 30.81
C HIS A 131 -12.01 -16.10 31.46
N ASP A 132 -12.90 -15.09 31.52
CA ASP A 132 -12.88 -14.13 32.61
C ASP A 132 -14.29 -13.83 33.11
N THR A 133 -14.50 -14.27 34.35
CA THR A 133 -15.70 -14.12 35.15
C THR A 133 -15.83 -12.69 35.68
N ASN A 134 -17.06 -12.18 35.59
CA ASN A 134 -17.65 -11.22 36.53
C ASN A 134 -17.34 -9.72 36.37
N HIS A 135 -17.82 -9.14 35.27
CA HIS A 135 -18.41 -7.79 35.27
C HIS A 135 -19.81 -7.81 34.63
N ALA A 136 -20.62 -8.79 35.01
CA ALA A 136 -22.01 -8.91 34.59
C ALA A 136 -22.93 -8.24 35.60
N ARG A 137 -23.11 -6.92 35.47
CA ARG A 137 -24.34 -6.18 35.80
C ARG A 137 -24.10 -4.71 35.46
N GLN A 138 -25.00 -4.15 34.65
CA GLN A 138 -25.06 -2.73 34.26
C GLN A 138 -24.33 -2.30 32.97
N ARG A 139 -24.52 -3.01 31.84
CA ARG A 139 -24.63 -2.33 30.54
C ARG A 139 -25.78 -2.93 29.77
N ARG A 140 -26.92 -2.24 29.85
CA ARG A 140 -28.10 -2.51 29.04
C ARG A 140 -27.69 -2.44 27.57
N ASP A 141 -28.22 -3.37 26.80
CA ASP A 141 -28.03 -3.54 25.37
C ASP A 141 -28.26 -2.21 24.63
N ASP A 142 -27.18 -1.66 24.07
CA ASP A 142 -27.23 -0.51 23.17
C ASP A 142 -26.82 -1.01 21.77
N PRO A 143 -27.78 -1.42 20.93
CA PRO A 143 -27.51 -2.15 19.67
C PRO A 143 -26.87 -1.29 18.56
N MET A 144 -26.51 -0.03 18.84
CA MET A 144 -26.01 0.93 17.85
C MET A 144 -24.56 1.38 18.06
N ARG A 145 -23.82 0.79 19.01
CA ARG A 145 -22.37 1.02 19.06
C ARG A 145 -21.70 0.20 17.96
N HIS A 146 -21.32 0.87 16.86
CA HIS A 146 -20.31 0.34 15.95
C HIS A 146 -19.01 0.13 16.72
N HIS A 147 -18.87 -1.04 17.33
CA HIS A 147 -17.66 -1.42 18.04
C HIS A 147 -16.55 -1.58 17.00
N PHE A 148 -15.73 -0.54 16.85
CA PHE A 148 -14.47 -0.65 16.15
C PHE A 148 -13.65 -1.75 16.84
N LYS A 149 -13.15 -2.71 16.06
CA LYS A 149 -12.15 -3.64 16.58
C LYS A 149 -10.92 -2.86 17.09
N PRO A 150 -10.15 -3.40 18.03
CA PRO A 150 -8.88 -2.79 18.41
C PRO A 150 -7.98 -2.57 17.19
N VAL A 151 -7.25 -1.45 17.18
CA VAL A 151 -6.25 -1.19 16.13
C VAL A 151 -5.10 -2.18 16.33
N ARG A 152 -4.73 -2.90 15.27
CA ARG A 152 -3.53 -3.73 15.22
C ARG A 152 -2.87 -3.56 13.86
N ARG A 153 -1.57 -3.84 13.81
CA ARG A 153 -0.84 -3.86 12.53
C ARG A 153 -1.22 -5.11 11.73
N VAL A 154 -1.44 -4.95 10.44
CA VAL A 154 -1.60 -6.08 9.51
C VAL A 154 -0.25 -6.63 9.10
N ARG A 155 -0.21 -7.92 8.81
CA ARG A 155 0.97 -8.61 8.30
C ARG A 155 0.93 -8.58 6.77
N PHE A 156 1.85 -7.84 6.17
CA PHE A 156 2.04 -7.84 4.72
C PHE A 156 3.51 -7.65 4.39
N ASP A 157 4.10 -8.63 3.70
CA ASP A 157 5.49 -8.61 3.28
C ASP A 157 5.63 -7.93 1.90
N GLY A 158 5.46 -6.60 1.89
CA GLY A 158 5.51 -5.79 0.68
C GLY A 158 5.43 -4.29 0.96
N VAL A 159 5.38 -3.50 -0.12
CA VAL A 159 5.26 -2.04 -0.05
C VAL A 159 3.80 -1.65 -0.16
N VAL A 160 3.37 -0.72 0.69
CA VAL A 160 2.02 -0.16 0.68
C VAL A 160 2.07 1.34 0.47
N ARG A 161 1.21 1.86 -0.41
CA ARG A 161 1.03 3.30 -0.68
C ARG A 161 -0.41 3.69 -0.41
N LEU A 162 -0.62 4.68 0.43
CA LEU A 162 -1.96 5.08 0.88
C LEU A 162 -2.42 6.36 0.16
N SER A 163 -3.65 6.34 -0.37
CA SER A 163 -4.34 7.55 -0.83
C SER A 163 -4.78 8.39 0.37
N GLU A 164 -4.28 9.63 0.45
CA GLU A 164 -4.59 10.57 1.55
C GLU A 164 -5.79 11.47 1.26
N GLN A 165 -6.10 11.74 -0.01
CA GLN A 165 -7.30 12.49 -0.40
C GLN A 165 -8.56 11.63 -0.33
N GLY A 166 -9.72 12.27 -0.09
CA GLY A 166 -11.04 11.67 -0.22
C GLY A 166 -11.63 11.88 -1.62
N LEU A 167 -12.82 11.31 -1.84
CA LEU A 167 -13.54 11.49 -3.11
C LEU A 167 -13.92 12.96 -3.35
N ALA A 168 -14.32 13.70 -2.32
CA ALA A 168 -14.74 15.09 -2.44
C ALA A 168 -13.62 16.03 -2.92
N ASP A 169 -12.35 15.65 -2.67
CA ASP A 169 -11.19 16.44 -3.08
C ASP A 169 -10.87 16.29 -4.57
N TRP A 170 -11.53 15.37 -5.28
CA TRP A 170 -11.25 15.09 -6.68
C TRP A 170 -12.01 16.06 -7.60
N PRO A 171 -11.34 16.71 -8.58
CA PRO A 171 -11.99 17.68 -9.50
C PRO A 171 -13.21 17.15 -10.24
N LEU A 172 -13.28 15.84 -10.46
CA LEU A 172 -14.40 15.16 -11.10
C LEU A 172 -15.67 15.20 -10.24
N VAL A 173 -15.56 15.13 -8.91
CA VAL A 173 -16.73 15.18 -8.01
C VAL A 173 -17.36 16.57 -8.03
N GLY A 174 -16.54 17.64 -8.12
CA GLY A 174 -17.05 19.00 -8.33
C GLY A 174 -17.92 19.14 -9.58
N ARG A 175 -17.67 18.35 -10.63
CA ARG A 175 -18.51 18.33 -11.85
C ARG A 175 -19.81 17.52 -11.71
N ILE A 176 -19.90 16.64 -10.72
CA ILE A 176 -21.11 15.85 -10.44
C ILE A 176 -22.10 16.65 -9.57
N LEU A 177 -21.57 17.52 -8.71
CA LEU A 177 -22.35 18.33 -7.77
C LEU A 177 -22.79 19.70 -8.33
N ALA A 178 -22.33 20.06 -9.53
CA ALA A 178 -22.67 21.30 -10.23
C ALA A 178 -23.87 21.10 -11.18
#